data_AF-A0A961MPZ2-F1
#
_entry.id   AF-A0A961MPZ2-F1
#
_cell.length_a   1.000
_cell.length_b   1.000
_cell.length_c   1.000
_cell.angle_alpha   90.00
_cell.angle_beta   90.00
_cell.angle_gamma   90.00
#
_symmetry.space_group_name_H-M   'P 1'
#
loop_
_entity.id
_entity.type
_entity.pdbx_description
1 polymer ?
#
loop_
_entity_poly.entity_id
_entity_poly.type
_entity_poly.pdbx_seq_one_letter_code
_entity_poly.pdbx_strand_id
1 'polypeptide(L)'
;ALDEIFASIERPFLMHCKSGADRAGFASALYLLLRTETPVAEAREQLSWRYLHLEGARTGVLRFMLDAYAAADAARPQRFRDWIAGEYDPEALSAAFRGGRVATFVSDRLLGRE
;
A
#
# COMPACT_ATOMS: atom_id res chain seq x y z
N ALA A 1 1.40 -14.82 4.36
CA ALA A 1 2.60 -14.46 5.15
C ALA A 1 2.33 -13.33 6.16
N LEU A 2 2.54 -12.03 5.84
CA LEU A 2 2.38 -10.93 6.84
C LEU A 2 0.98 -10.87 7.44
N ASP A 3 -0.02 -11.07 6.59
CA ASP A 3 -1.41 -11.06 6.99
C ASP A 3 -1.75 -12.13 8.06
N GLU A 4 -1.23 -13.34 7.89
CA GLU A 4 -1.39 -14.43 8.86
C GLU A 4 -0.62 -14.11 10.15
N ILE A 5 0.61 -13.59 10.03
CA ILE A 5 1.41 -13.16 11.19
C ILE A 5 0.64 -12.13 12.02
N PHE A 6 0.07 -11.10 11.38
CA PHE A 6 -0.73 -10.11 12.08
C PHE A 6 -2.02 -10.66 12.68
N ALA A 7 -2.56 -11.76 12.14
CA ALA A 7 -3.72 -12.42 12.72
C ALA A 7 -3.40 -13.15 14.04
N SER A 8 -2.20 -13.72 14.16
CA SER A 8 -1.84 -14.63 15.24
C SER A 8 -0.84 -14.09 16.26
N ILE A 9 -0.14 -13.00 15.95
CA ILE A 9 0.89 -12.43 16.84
C ILE A 9 0.27 -11.91 18.15
N GLU A 10 0.96 -12.16 19.27
CA GLU A 10 0.56 -11.62 20.58
C GLU A 10 0.79 -10.11 20.64
N ARG A 11 -0.06 -9.40 21.41
CA ARG A 11 -0.02 -7.95 21.57
C ARG A 11 0.37 -7.57 23.01
N PRO A 12 1.17 -6.50 23.23
CA PRO A 12 1.74 -5.60 22.22
C PRO A 12 2.95 -6.22 21.50
N PHE A 13 3.18 -5.80 20.24
CA PHE A 13 4.37 -6.19 19.47
C PHE A 13 5.05 -4.97 18.85
N LEU A 14 6.33 -5.13 18.52
CA LEU A 14 7.13 -4.15 17.79
C LEU A 14 7.59 -4.78 16.47
N MET A 15 7.54 -4.00 15.39
CA MET A 15 8.17 -4.34 14.12
C MET A 15 9.10 -3.22 13.68
N HIS A 16 10.27 -3.61 13.15
CA HIS A 16 11.27 -2.66 12.67
C HIS A 16 11.97 -3.20 11.42
N CYS A 17 12.63 -2.30 10.70
CA CYS A 17 13.59 -2.66 9.66
C CYS A 17 14.99 -2.20 10.07
N LYS A 18 15.92 -2.01 9.14
CA LYS A 18 17.27 -1.50 9.47
C LYS A 18 17.22 -0.05 9.98
N SER A 19 16.48 0.82 9.29
CA SER A 19 16.39 2.26 9.59
C SER A 19 15.05 2.68 10.22
N GLY A 20 14.09 1.77 10.33
CA GLY A 20 12.75 2.06 10.82
C GLY A 20 11.86 2.87 9.86
N ALA A 21 12.32 3.17 8.64
CA ALA A 21 11.59 3.99 7.67
C ALA A 21 10.70 3.12 6.76
N ASP A 22 11.18 2.75 5.56
CA ASP A 22 10.32 2.26 4.48
C ASP A 22 9.59 0.94 4.78
N ARG A 23 10.33 -0.14 5.09
CA ARG A 23 9.73 -1.45 5.36
C ARG A 23 8.91 -1.49 6.65
N ALA A 24 9.31 -0.72 7.65
CA ALA A 24 8.59 -0.67 8.92
C ALA A 24 7.29 0.13 8.75
N GLY A 25 7.36 1.32 8.15
CA GLY A 25 6.19 2.13 7.81
C GLY A 25 5.21 1.41 6.89
N PHE A 26 5.69 0.70 5.88
CA PHE A 26 4.83 -0.10 5.01
C PHE A 26 4.15 -1.24 5.78
N ALA A 27 4.87 -1.98 6.61
CA ALA A 27 4.27 -3.02 7.46
C ALA A 27 3.24 -2.43 8.44
N SER A 28 3.46 -1.22 8.98
CA SER A 28 2.49 -0.47 9.79
C SER A 28 1.22 -0.14 9.02
N ALA A 29 1.35 0.38 7.78
CA ALA A 29 0.21 0.65 6.92
C ALA A 29 -0.60 -0.63 6.63
N LEU A 30 0.09 -1.74 6.32
CA LEU A 30 -0.54 -3.02 6.08
C LEU A 30 -1.26 -3.56 7.33
N TYR A 31 -0.68 -3.43 8.52
CA TYR A 31 -1.34 -3.83 9.76
C TYR A 31 -2.67 -3.08 9.94
N LEU A 32 -2.68 -1.76 9.73
CA LEU A 32 -3.89 -0.94 9.80
C LEU A 32 -4.93 -1.43 8.78
N LEU A 33 -4.57 -1.52 7.51
CA LEU A 33 -5.51 -1.96 6.45
C LEU A 33 -6.04 -3.38 6.61
N LEU A 34 -5.28 -4.26 7.25
CA LEU A 34 -5.63 -5.67 7.36
C LEU A 34 -6.33 -6.01 8.68
N ARG A 35 -6.02 -5.32 9.79
CA ARG A 35 -6.47 -5.69 11.15
C ARG A 35 -7.38 -4.65 11.81
N THR A 36 -7.53 -3.46 11.23
CA THR A 36 -8.39 -2.41 11.77
C THR A 36 -9.32 -1.88 10.68
N GLU A 37 -10.27 -1.02 11.06
CA GLU A 37 -11.15 -0.29 10.14
C GLU A 37 -10.53 1.06 9.72
N THR A 38 -9.21 1.16 9.72
CA THR A 38 -8.51 2.42 9.43
C THR A 38 -8.61 2.75 7.94
N PRO A 39 -9.08 3.95 7.56
CA PRO A 39 -9.12 4.37 6.16
C PRO A 39 -7.73 4.35 5.52
N VAL A 40 -7.66 4.01 4.23
CA VAL A 40 -6.40 4.03 3.47
C VAL A 40 -5.70 5.38 3.50
N ALA A 41 -6.46 6.48 3.54
CA ALA A 41 -5.94 7.83 3.66
C ALA A 41 -5.17 8.09 4.97
N GLU A 42 -5.48 7.35 6.04
CA GLU A 42 -4.74 7.41 7.31
C GLU A 42 -3.61 6.38 7.33
N ALA A 43 -3.84 5.17 6.82
CA ALA A 43 -2.81 4.13 6.75
C ALA A 43 -1.58 4.58 5.93
N ARG A 44 -1.79 5.35 4.85
CA ARG A 44 -0.70 5.89 4.02
C ARG A 44 0.23 6.85 4.76
N GLU A 45 -0.20 7.47 5.86
CA GLU A 45 0.63 8.39 6.65
C GLU A 45 1.77 7.68 7.39
N GLN A 46 1.73 6.34 7.49
CA GLN A 46 2.87 5.53 7.95
C GLN A 46 4.05 5.57 6.96
N LEU A 47 3.84 6.08 5.75
CA LEU A 47 4.84 6.36 4.73
C LEU A 47 4.89 7.87 4.46
N SER A 48 5.39 8.61 5.44
CA SER A 48 5.52 10.06 5.41
C SER A 48 6.91 10.53 5.83
N TRP A 49 7.21 11.81 5.58
CA TRP A 49 8.46 12.44 6.01
C TRP A 49 8.67 12.35 7.53
N ARG A 50 7.58 12.32 8.32
CA ARG A 50 7.64 12.10 9.77
C ARG A 50 8.39 10.82 10.14
N TYR A 51 8.28 9.79 9.30
CA TYR A 51 8.95 8.50 9.45
C TYR A 51 10.14 8.34 8.49
N LEU A 52 10.68 9.47 8.01
CA LEU A 52 11.83 9.54 7.10
C LEU A 52 11.62 8.81 5.76
N HIS A 53 10.36 8.58 5.38
CA HIS A 53 10.04 8.05 4.06
C HIS A 53 10.11 9.17 3.01
N LEU A 54 10.78 8.89 1.89
CA LEU A 54 10.95 9.81 0.78
C LEU A 54 10.21 9.29 -0.46
N GLU A 55 9.09 9.93 -0.80
CA GLU A 55 8.24 9.53 -1.93
C GLU A 55 8.97 9.62 -3.28
N GLY A 56 9.91 10.57 -3.43
CA GLY A 56 10.71 10.72 -4.65
C GLY A 56 11.85 9.70 -4.80
N ALA A 57 12.09 8.85 -3.80
CA ALA A 57 13.11 7.80 -3.86
C ALA A 57 12.56 6.51 -4.46
N ARG A 58 13.44 5.51 -4.70
CA ARG A 58 13.01 4.19 -5.20
C ARG A 58 11.98 3.51 -4.29
N THR A 59 12.01 3.79 -2.98
CA THR A 59 11.07 3.24 -2.01
C THR A 59 9.69 3.89 -2.08
N GLY A 60 9.53 5.00 -2.80
CA GLY A 60 8.25 5.66 -3.05
C GLY A 60 7.21 4.76 -3.71
N VAL A 61 7.62 3.65 -4.34
CA VAL A 61 6.71 2.62 -4.85
C VAL A 61 5.77 2.05 -3.77
N LEU A 62 6.21 2.05 -2.51
CA LEU A 62 5.39 1.58 -1.38
C LEU A 62 4.21 2.52 -1.13
N ARG A 63 4.46 3.84 -1.16
CA ARG A 63 3.43 4.86 -1.04
C ARG A 63 2.52 4.84 -2.28
N PHE A 64 3.11 4.75 -3.46
CA PHE A 64 2.38 4.62 -4.73
C PHE A 64 1.41 3.44 -4.74
N MET A 65 1.76 2.30 -4.14
CA MET A 65 0.87 1.15 -4.01
C MET A 65 -0.36 1.44 -3.14
N LEU A 66 -0.19 2.17 -2.04
CA LEU A 66 -1.31 2.59 -1.20
C LEU A 66 -2.18 3.64 -1.90
N ASP A 67 -1.58 4.52 -2.70
CA ASP A 67 -2.33 5.49 -3.51
C ASP A 67 -3.14 4.80 -4.61
N ALA A 68 -2.58 3.75 -5.24
CA ALA A 68 -3.28 2.92 -6.22
C ALA A 68 -4.47 2.17 -5.60
N TYR A 69 -4.29 1.60 -4.40
CA TYR A 69 -5.40 1.01 -3.66
C TYR A 69 -6.45 2.07 -3.29
N ALA A 70 -6.04 3.23 -2.80
CA ALA A 70 -6.96 4.31 -2.45
C ALA A 70 -7.83 4.76 -3.63
N ALA A 71 -7.24 4.82 -4.82
CA ALA A 71 -7.98 5.16 -6.02
C ALA A 71 -8.92 4.03 -6.48
N ALA A 72 -8.52 2.76 -6.33
CA ALA A 72 -9.39 1.62 -6.60
C ALA A 72 -10.57 1.55 -5.63
N ASP A 73 -10.34 1.78 -4.33
CA ASP A 73 -11.36 1.82 -3.28
C ASP A 73 -12.34 2.99 -3.50
N ALA A 74 -11.84 4.17 -3.89
CA ALA A 74 -12.68 5.30 -4.24
C ALA A 74 -13.58 5.03 -5.46
N ALA A 75 -13.08 4.28 -6.46
CA ALA A 75 -13.85 3.91 -7.65
C ALA A 75 -14.87 2.78 -7.36
N ARG A 76 -14.47 1.80 -6.55
CA ARG A 76 -15.30 0.68 -6.11
C ARG A 76 -14.87 0.27 -4.69
N PRO A 77 -15.64 0.64 -3.66
CA PRO A 77 -15.30 0.33 -2.27
C PRO A 77 -15.06 -1.16 -2.06
N GLN A 78 -13.90 -1.51 -1.54
CA GLN A 78 -13.49 -2.89 -1.33
C GLN A 78 -12.40 -3.02 -0.27
N ARG A 79 -12.34 -4.19 0.38
CA ARG A 79 -11.28 -4.44 1.37
C ARG A 79 -9.95 -4.58 0.67
N PHE A 80 -8.90 -4.12 1.33
CA PHE A 80 -7.53 -4.21 0.81
C PHE A 80 -7.15 -5.63 0.36
N ARG A 81 -7.59 -6.66 1.09
CA ARG A 81 -7.35 -8.06 0.70
C ARG A 81 -7.96 -8.44 -0.65
N ASP A 82 -9.18 -7.98 -0.89
CA ASP A 82 -9.95 -8.36 -2.07
C ASP A 82 -9.31 -7.70 -3.30
N TRP A 83 -8.87 -6.44 -3.15
CA TRP A 83 -8.07 -5.74 -4.16
C TRP A 83 -6.75 -6.45 -4.47
N ILE A 84 -6.00 -6.89 -3.44
CA ILE A 84 -4.75 -7.64 -3.63
C ILE A 84 -4.98 -8.96 -4.37
N ALA A 85 -6.07 -9.66 -4.09
CA ALA A 85 -6.36 -10.96 -4.70
C ALA A 85 -6.87 -10.86 -6.15
N GLY A 86 -7.52 -9.75 -6.52
CA GLY A 86 -8.17 -9.60 -7.82
C GLY A 86 -7.48 -8.64 -8.79
N GLU A 87 -7.16 -7.43 -8.34
CA GLU A 87 -6.79 -6.31 -9.23
C GLU A 87 -5.33 -5.90 -9.13
N TYR A 88 -4.68 -6.22 -8.02
CA TYR A 88 -3.28 -5.86 -7.80
C TYR A 88 -2.36 -6.63 -8.76
N ASP A 89 -1.51 -5.87 -9.43
CA ASP A 89 -0.48 -6.38 -10.31
C ASP A 89 0.84 -5.67 -10.01
N PRO A 90 1.83 -6.37 -9.45
CA PRO A 90 3.10 -5.77 -9.05
C PRO A 90 3.92 -5.27 -10.25
N GLU A 91 3.81 -5.91 -11.42
CA GLU A 91 4.58 -5.52 -12.62
C GLU A 91 4.01 -4.24 -13.22
N ALA A 92 2.69 -4.21 -13.42
CA ALA A 92 1.99 -3.02 -13.91
C ALA A 92 2.16 -1.83 -12.95
N LEU A 93 2.05 -2.06 -11.64
CA LEU A 93 2.27 -1.02 -10.63
C LEU A 93 3.71 -0.47 -10.67
N SER A 94 4.69 -1.36 -10.78
CA SER A 94 6.11 -0.97 -10.88
C SER A 94 6.39 -0.17 -12.16
N ALA A 95 5.77 -0.55 -13.29
CA ALA A 95 5.87 0.19 -14.54
C ALA A 95 5.24 1.58 -14.43
N ALA A 96 4.04 1.68 -13.85
CA ALA A 96 3.35 2.96 -13.63
C ALA A 96 4.13 3.89 -12.69
N PHE A 97 4.73 3.35 -11.63
CA PHE A 97 5.60 4.11 -10.72
C PHE A 97 6.82 4.69 -11.43
N ARG A 98 7.53 3.90 -12.24
CA ARG A 98 8.68 4.39 -13.03
C ARG A 98 8.28 5.45 -14.05
N GLY A 99 7.06 5.36 -14.58
CA GLY A 99 6.48 6.34 -15.49
C GLY A 99 5.95 7.62 -14.83
N GLY A 100 5.87 7.68 -13.49
CA GLY A 100 5.37 8.84 -12.74
C GLY A 100 3.87 9.11 -12.90
N ARG A 101 3.06 8.10 -13.26
CA ARG A 101 1.63 8.28 -13.58
C ARG A 101 0.73 7.43 -12.68
N VAL A 102 0.29 7.99 -11.56
CA VAL A 102 -0.69 7.35 -10.66
C VAL A 102 -2.03 7.09 -11.38
N ALA A 103 -2.49 8.05 -12.18
CA ALA A 103 -3.81 8.00 -12.84
C ALA A 103 -3.96 6.91 -13.92
N THR A 104 -2.86 6.43 -14.50
CA THR A 104 -2.89 5.44 -15.59
C THR A 104 -3.15 4.02 -15.06
N PHE A 105 -2.78 3.71 -13.82
CA PHE A 105 -3.00 2.37 -13.25
C PHE A 105 -4.50 2.04 -13.03
N VAL A 106 -5.28 3.04 -12.61
CA VAL A 106 -6.72 2.90 -12.37
C VAL A 106 -7.47 2.86 -13.69
N SER A 107 -7.08 3.69 -14.67
CA SER A 107 -7.78 3.83 -15.94
C SER A 107 -7.58 2.64 -16.87
N ASP A 108 -6.40 2.02 -16.92
CA ASP A 108 -6.13 0.95 -17.91
C ASP A 108 -6.81 -0.38 -17.51
N ARG A 109 -6.88 -0.67 -16.21
CA ARG A 109 -7.55 -1.90 -15.71
C ARG A 109 -9.05 -1.76 -15.47
N LEU A 110 -9.57 -0.60 -15.04
CA LEU A 110 -11.03 -0.43 -14.86
C LEU A 110 -11.79 -0.21 -16.18
N LEU A 111 -11.12 0.24 -17.25
CA LEU A 111 -11.76 0.45 -18.56
C LEU A 111 -11.58 -0.71 -19.54
N GLY A 112 -10.92 -1.81 -19.15
CA GLY A 112 -10.77 -2.99 -20.02
C GLY A 112 -10.10 -2.66 -21.35
N ARG A 113 -9.00 -1.90 -21.34
CA ARG A 113 -8.19 -1.67 -22.54
C ARG A 113 -6.87 -2.40 -22.35
N GLU A 114 -6.74 -3.52 -23.07
CA GLU A 114 -5.45 -4.19 -23.33
C GLU A 114 -4.41 -3.19 -23.88
#